data_AF-A0AB38LK55-F1
#
_entry.id   AF-A0AB38LK55-F1
#
_cell.length_a   1.000
_cell.length_b   1.000
_cell.length_c   1.000
_cell.angle_alpha   90.00
_cell.angle_beta   90.00
_cell.angle_gamma   90.00
#
_symmetry.space_group_name_H-M   'P 1'
#
loop_
_entity.id
_entity.type
_entity.pdbx_description
1 polymer ?
#
loop_
_entity_poly.entity_id
_entity_poly.type
_entity_poly.pdbx_seq_one_letter_code
_entity_poly.pdbx_strand_id
1 'polypeptide(L)'
;MTLLNTLLTLTNFRSPFLRTLVPSIGLAYAIQAEDGRDSRFDSIRTSPPKFLGAFFAQATWVSLCLLPVLALNSVPATTLSALPFLTLTDVIGVLLYIGGIGFEATADKQKSQWMEEKKNKKHNEDFLTRGLWGKSRHPNYFGESTLWTGIATVAAGVLVTNVGQAGMGFSGSLGARLGALAMAGISPAFVTFLLFKVSGIPLSEEKYDKRYGDRKDYQEWKKNTPMFFPKF
;
A
#
# COMPACT_ATOMS: atom_id res chain seq x y z
N MET A 1 30.00 19.64 6.42
CA MET A 1 29.02 19.01 5.50
C MET A 1 28.21 18.02 6.32
N THR A 2 26.88 18.12 6.31
CA THR A 2 26.02 17.14 6.99
C THR A 2 26.11 15.78 6.28
N LEU A 3 25.89 14.67 6.99
CA LEU A 3 25.88 13.32 6.40
C LEU A 3 24.96 13.25 5.16
N LEU A 4 23.83 13.95 5.23
CA LEU A 4 22.87 14.11 4.15
C LEU A 4 23.48 14.80 2.91
N ASN A 5 24.21 15.91 3.08
CA ASN A 5 24.86 16.59 1.96
C ASN A 5 25.98 15.74 1.34
N THR A 6 26.68 14.94 2.14
CA THR A 6 27.71 14.01 1.66
C THR A 6 27.09 12.87 0.84
N LEU A 7 25.99 12.28 1.31
CA LEU A 7 25.27 11.23 0.58
C LEU A 7 24.62 11.74 -0.71
N LEU A 8 24.04 12.95 -0.66
CA LEU A 8 23.46 13.59 -1.83
C LEU A 8 24.52 13.87 -2.90
N THR A 9 25.71 14.34 -2.51
CA THR A 9 26.80 14.60 -3.47
C THR A 9 27.44 13.31 -4.00
N LEU A 10 27.59 12.27 -3.17
CA LEU A 10 28.11 10.96 -3.57
C LEU A 10 27.24 10.25 -4.62
N THR A 11 25.94 10.52 -4.64
CA THR A 11 24.98 9.90 -5.56
C THR A 11 24.58 10.82 -6.72
N ASN A 12 25.11 12.04 -6.78
CA ASN A 12 24.74 13.05 -7.77
C ASN A 12 25.46 12.87 -9.13
N PHE A 13 25.40 11.67 -9.70
CA PHE A 13 25.99 11.38 -11.01
C PHE A 13 25.38 12.25 -12.11
N ARG A 14 26.18 12.73 -13.06
CA ARG A 14 25.69 13.51 -14.22
C ARG A 14 24.80 12.69 -15.16
N SER A 15 25.07 11.38 -15.26
CA SER A 15 24.25 10.46 -16.06
C SER A 15 22.99 10.07 -15.28
N PRO A 16 21.78 10.30 -15.84
CA PRO A 16 20.53 9.85 -15.23
C PRO A 16 20.53 8.35 -14.94
N PHE A 17 21.18 7.56 -15.81
CA PHE A 17 21.31 6.12 -15.64
C PHE A 17 22.13 5.76 -14.40
N LEU A 18 23.31 6.36 -14.22
CA LEU A 18 24.15 6.09 -13.04
C LEU A 18 23.53 6.63 -11.75
N ARG A 19 22.80 7.76 -11.85
CA ARG A 19 22.09 8.37 -10.72
C ARG A 19 20.98 7.46 -10.17
N THR A 20 20.43 6.56 -10.99
CA THR A 20 19.45 5.55 -10.57
C THR A 20 20.11 4.21 -10.25
N LEU A 21 21.05 3.76 -11.08
CA LEU A 21 21.64 2.43 -10.98
C LEU A 21 22.51 2.27 -9.71
N VAL A 22 23.40 3.22 -9.45
CA VAL A 22 24.40 3.09 -8.37
C VAL A 22 23.73 3.07 -6.99
N PRO A 23 22.77 3.97 -6.66
CA PRO A 23 22.06 3.88 -5.38
C PRO A 23 21.21 2.62 -5.26
N SER A 24 20.58 2.16 -6.34
CA SER A 24 19.74 0.95 -6.34
C SER A 24 20.55 -0.31 -6.07
N ILE A 25 21.71 -0.45 -6.74
CA ILE A 25 22.64 -1.55 -6.51
C ILE A 25 23.23 -1.46 -5.11
N GLY A 26 23.67 -0.27 -4.68
CA GLY A 26 24.23 -0.06 -3.34
C GLY A 26 23.25 -0.42 -2.23
N LEU A 27 21.98 -0.04 -2.37
CA LEU A 27 20.92 -0.40 -1.43
C LEU A 27 20.67 -1.92 -1.43
N ALA A 28 20.66 -2.56 -2.60
CA ALA A 28 20.50 -4.02 -2.69
C ALA A 28 21.63 -4.77 -1.96
N TYR A 29 22.88 -4.32 -2.11
CA TYR A 29 24.02 -4.87 -1.37
C TYR A 29 23.93 -4.62 0.13
N ALA A 30 23.51 -3.42 0.56
CA ALA A 30 23.33 -3.11 1.97
C ALA A 30 22.29 -4.03 2.63
N ILE A 31 21.14 -4.24 1.97
CA ILE A 31 20.09 -5.15 2.44
C ILE A 31 20.59 -6.60 2.51
N GLN A 32 21.40 -7.04 1.54
CA GLN A 32 22.01 -8.37 1.55
C GLN A 32 23.04 -8.55 2.66
N ALA A 33 23.80 -7.50 2.98
CA ALA A 33 24.80 -7.52 4.05
C ALA A 33 24.17 -7.56 5.45
N GLU A 34 22.93 -7.10 5.63
CA GLU A 34 22.19 -7.17 6.89
C GLU A 34 21.55 -8.56 7.18
N ASP A 35 21.89 -9.61 6.42
CA ASP A 35 21.37 -10.97 6.59
C ASP A 35 19.83 -11.06 6.63
N GLY A 36 19.16 -10.16 5.92
CA GLY A 36 17.72 -10.16 5.67
C GLY A 36 17.28 -11.32 4.75
N ARG A 37 17.51 -12.56 5.17
CA ARG A 37 17.20 -13.76 4.40
C ARG A 37 15.76 -14.20 4.68
N ASP A 38 14.88 -13.91 3.74
CA ASP A 38 13.52 -14.44 3.72
C ASP A 38 13.48 -15.79 2.97
N SER A 39 13.26 -16.87 3.72
CA SER A 39 13.23 -18.24 3.21
C SER A 39 12.17 -18.47 2.13
N ARG A 40 11.13 -17.63 2.05
CA ARG A 40 10.08 -17.72 1.02
C ARG A 40 10.64 -17.50 -0.40
N PHE A 41 11.76 -16.77 -0.53
CA PHE A 41 12.35 -16.43 -1.82
C PHE A 41 13.51 -17.34 -2.24
N ASP A 42 13.93 -18.29 -1.40
CA ASP A 42 15.08 -19.16 -1.69
C ASP A 42 14.89 -19.95 -3.00
N SER A 43 13.66 -20.42 -3.27
CA SER A 43 13.34 -21.18 -4.48
C SER A 43 13.17 -20.33 -5.75
N ILE A 44 13.00 -19.01 -5.59
CA ILE A 44 12.82 -18.05 -6.68
C ILE A 44 14.18 -17.54 -7.15
N ARG A 45 15.10 -17.27 -6.21
CA ARG A 45 16.43 -16.69 -6.47
C ARG A 45 17.36 -17.61 -7.27
N THR A 46 17.17 -18.92 -7.19
CA THR A 46 18.00 -19.91 -7.86
C THR A 46 17.57 -20.19 -9.31
N SER A 47 16.42 -19.67 -9.75
CA SER A 47 15.86 -19.95 -11.07
C SER A 47 15.58 -18.64 -11.80
N PRO A 48 16.37 -18.29 -12.83
CA PRO A 48 16.18 -17.05 -13.58
C PRO A 48 14.75 -16.85 -14.13
N PRO A 49 14.05 -17.88 -14.66
CA PRO A 49 12.66 -17.73 -15.09
C PRO A 49 11.68 -17.43 -13.94
N LYS A 50 11.85 -18.07 -12.78
CA LYS A 50 10.99 -17.79 -11.59
C LYS A 50 11.25 -16.38 -11.07
N PHE A 51 12.51 -15.97 -11.04
CA PHE A 51 12.88 -14.61 -10.67
C PHE A 51 12.26 -13.58 -11.62
N LEU A 52 12.35 -13.81 -12.94
CA LEU A 52 11.76 -12.93 -13.94
C LEU A 52 10.23 -12.83 -13.79
N GLY A 53 9.57 -13.96 -13.54
CA GLY A 53 8.13 -13.99 -13.26
C GLY A 53 7.75 -13.19 -12.01
N ALA A 54 8.48 -13.38 -10.90
CA ALA A 54 8.26 -12.61 -9.67
C ALA A 54 8.52 -11.11 -9.86
N PHE A 55 9.57 -10.76 -10.62
CA PHE A 55 9.90 -9.38 -10.96
C PHE A 55 8.77 -8.69 -11.73
N PHE A 56 8.27 -9.30 -12.81
CA PHE A 56 7.18 -8.72 -13.59
C PHE A 56 5.86 -8.71 -12.82
N ALA A 57 5.61 -9.69 -11.95
CA ALA A 57 4.46 -9.67 -11.05
C ALA A 57 4.51 -8.46 -10.10
N GLN A 58 5.67 -8.19 -9.49
CA GLN A 58 5.88 -7.01 -8.64
C GLN A 58 5.78 -5.70 -9.43
N ALA A 59 6.39 -5.65 -10.62
CA ALA A 59 6.30 -4.47 -11.48
C ALA A 59 4.86 -4.17 -11.88
N THR A 60 4.09 -5.20 -12.23
CA THR A 60 2.65 -5.08 -12.54
C THR A 60 1.87 -4.61 -11.33
N TRP A 61 2.11 -5.22 -10.16
CA TRP A 61 1.46 -4.83 -8.91
C TRP A 61 1.67 -3.34 -8.61
N VAL A 62 2.93 -2.90 -8.55
CA VAL A 62 3.27 -1.51 -8.22
C VAL A 62 2.69 -0.54 -9.26
N SER A 63 2.72 -0.91 -10.55
CA SER A 63 2.14 -0.09 -11.62
C SER A 63 0.63 0.10 -11.47
N LEU A 64 -0.11 -0.96 -11.09
CA LEU A 64 -1.55 -0.89 -10.86
C LEU A 64 -1.89 -0.03 -9.64
N CYS A 65 -1.12 -0.13 -8.55
CA CYS A 65 -1.30 0.72 -7.38
C CYS A 65 -0.99 2.19 -7.68
N LEU A 66 0.05 2.47 -8.47
CA LEU A 66 0.48 3.83 -8.80
C LEU A 66 -0.28 4.45 -9.96
N LEU A 67 -1.14 3.70 -10.66
CA LEU A 67 -1.86 4.16 -11.84
C LEU A 67 -2.52 5.55 -11.71
N PRO A 68 -3.29 5.88 -10.64
CA PRO A 68 -3.83 7.24 -10.45
C PRO A 68 -2.75 8.31 -10.37
N VAL A 69 -1.62 8.02 -9.72
CA VAL A 69 -0.50 8.95 -9.57
C VAL A 69 0.21 9.15 -10.90
N LEU A 70 0.45 8.06 -11.64
CA LEU A 70 1.07 8.12 -12.97
C LEU A 70 0.21 8.92 -13.96
N ALA A 71 -1.11 8.71 -13.93
CA ALA A 71 -2.05 9.47 -14.75
C ALA A 71 -2.07 10.96 -14.38
N LEU A 72 -2.02 11.29 -13.09
CA LEU A 72 -1.94 12.69 -12.67
C LEU A 72 -0.63 13.34 -13.11
N ASN A 73 0.49 12.63 -13.00
CA ASN A 73 1.81 13.14 -13.40
C ASN A 73 2.02 13.22 -14.91
N SER A 74 1.13 12.63 -15.73
CA SER A 74 1.17 12.80 -17.18
C SER A 74 0.53 14.11 -17.64
N VAL A 75 -0.24 14.78 -16.77
CA VAL A 75 -0.83 16.09 -17.05
C VAL A 75 0.25 17.18 -16.97
N PRO A 76 0.43 18.03 -18.00
CA PRO A 76 1.44 19.09 -17.97
C PRO A 76 1.25 20.05 -16.80
N ALA A 77 2.34 20.41 -16.11
CA ALA A 77 2.30 21.32 -14.97
C ALA A 77 1.71 22.71 -15.32
N THR A 78 1.93 23.18 -16.55
CA THR A 78 1.35 24.42 -17.08
C THR A 78 -0.17 24.34 -17.25
N THR A 79 -0.71 23.15 -17.43
CA THR A 79 -2.15 22.91 -17.49
C THR A 79 -2.73 22.87 -16.08
N LEU A 80 -2.05 22.21 -15.14
CA LEU A 80 -2.46 22.12 -13.74
C LEU A 80 -2.52 23.48 -13.03
N SER A 81 -1.72 24.47 -13.43
CA SER A 81 -1.75 25.81 -12.81
C SER A 81 -3.07 26.57 -13.03
N ALA A 82 -3.94 26.09 -13.93
CA ALA A 82 -5.29 26.62 -14.12
C ALA A 82 -6.28 26.12 -13.06
N LEU A 83 -5.92 25.12 -12.26
CA LEU A 83 -6.76 24.63 -11.16
C LEU A 83 -6.60 25.50 -9.90
N PRO A 84 -7.62 25.53 -9.02
CA PRO A 84 -7.46 26.10 -7.69
C PRO A 84 -6.30 25.43 -6.95
N PHE A 85 -5.65 26.18 -6.05
CA PHE A 85 -4.57 25.64 -5.22
C PHE A 85 -5.01 24.42 -4.38
N LEU A 86 -6.28 24.41 -3.94
CA LEU A 86 -6.86 23.34 -3.14
C LEU A 86 -8.30 23.10 -3.56
N THR A 87 -8.64 21.84 -3.80
CA THR A 87 -9.99 21.38 -4.13
C THR A 87 -10.57 20.53 -2.99
N LEU A 88 -11.89 20.33 -2.99
CA LEU A 88 -12.56 19.47 -2.01
C LEU A 88 -12.05 18.03 -2.07
N THR A 89 -11.77 17.52 -3.27
CA THR A 89 -11.20 16.18 -3.47
C THR A 89 -9.79 16.04 -2.92
N ASP A 90 -8.99 17.12 -2.94
CA ASP A 90 -7.67 17.12 -2.32
C ASP A 90 -7.80 16.99 -0.80
N VAL A 91 -8.71 17.76 -0.19
CA VAL A 91 -8.96 17.70 1.26
C VAL A 91 -9.46 16.31 1.67
N ILE A 92 -10.48 15.78 0.99
CA ILE A 92 -11.02 14.45 1.29
C ILE A 92 -9.96 13.37 1.08
N GLY A 93 -9.24 13.41 -0.04
CA GLY A 93 -8.23 12.42 -0.37
C GLY A 93 -7.05 12.42 0.59
N VAL A 94 -6.59 13.60 1.02
CA VAL A 94 -5.53 13.74 2.03
C VAL A 94 -6.01 13.26 3.40
N LEU A 95 -7.25 13.57 3.80
CA LEU A 95 -7.82 13.06 5.06
C LEU A 95 -7.94 11.53 5.06
N LEU A 96 -8.39 10.94 3.95
CA LEU A 96 -8.42 9.48 3.77
C LEU A 96 -7.02 8.88 3.82
N TYR A 97 -6.04 9.50 3.17
CA TYR A 97 -4.65 9.05 3.20
C TYR A 97 -4.06 9.06 4.62
N ILE A 98 -4.15 10.21 5.31
CA ILE A 98 -3.63 10.38 6.68
C ILE A 98 -4.39 9.46 7.65
N GLY A 99 -5.71 9.35 7.51
CA GLY A 99 -6.54 8.46 8.30
C GLY A 99 -6.16 6.99 8.09
N GLY A 100 -6.01 6.57 6.83
CA GLY A 100 -5.63 5.21 6.45
C GLY A 100 -4.25 4.82 6.97
N ILE A 101 -3.23 5.64 6.71
CA ILE A 101 -1.86 5.37 7.19
C ILE A 101 -1.78 5.40 8.72
N GLY A 102 -2.51 6.31 9.38
CA GLY A 102 -2.59 6.36 10.84
C GLY A 102 -3.26 5.11 11.43
N PHE A 103 -4.31 4.62 10.78
CA PHE A 103 -5.02 3.41 11.19
C PHE A 103 -4.14 2.16 11.02
N GLU A 104 -3.48 2.03 9.87
CA GLU A 104 -2.53 0.94 9.58
C GLU A 104 -1.35 0.94 10.57
N ALA A 105 -0.66 2.07 10.71
CA ALA A 105 0.48 2.20 11.61
C ALA A 105 0.10 1.90 13.07
N THR A 106 -1.08 2.32 13.50
CA THR A 106 -1.58 2.00 14.85
C THR A 106 -1.86 0.52 15.02
N ALA A 107 -2.50 -0.13 14.04
CA ALA A 107 -2.77 -1.56 14.06
C ALA A 107 -1.49 -2.39 14.10
N ASP A 108 -0.50 -2.05 13.28
CA ASP A 108 0.77 -2.76 13.20
C ASP A 108 1.62 -2.54 14.45
N LYS A 109 1.61 -1.33 15.01
CA LYS A 109 2.24 -1.06 16.31
C LYS A 109 1.62 -1.90 17.42
N GLN A 110 0.28 -1.96 17.50
CA GLN A 110 -0.42 -2.79 18.49
C GLN A 110 -0.04 -4.28 18.34
N LYS A 111 0.02 -4.79 17.10
CA LYS A 111 0.40 -6.16 16.81
C LYS A 111 1.86 -6.44 17.19
N SER A 112 2.76 -5.54 16.86
CA SER A 112 4.20 -5.67 17.15
C SER A 112 4.45 -5.69 18.65
N GLN A 113 3.82 -4.77 19.39
CA GLN A 113 3.89 -4.72 20.86
C GLN A 113 3.32 -6.00 21.48
N TRP A 114 2.18 -6.50 21.00
CA TRP A 114 1.59 -7.75 21.49
C TRP A 114 2.52 -8.96 21.24
N MET A 115 3.14 -9.05 20.06
CA MET A 115 4.10 -10.13 19.77
C MET A 115 5.34 -10.06 20.70
N GLU A 116 5.84 -8.87 20.98
CA GLU A 116 6.96 -8.64 21.89
C GLU A 116 6.60 -9.02 23.34
N GLU A 117 5.42 -8.60 23.81
CA GLU A 117 4.91 -8.96 25.13
C GLU A 117 4.74 -10.49 25.29
N LYS A 118 4.22 -11.16 24.24
CA LYS A 118 4.13 -12.63 24.20
C LYS A 118 5.49 -13.29 24.29
N LYS A 119 6.49 -12.80 23.55
CA LYS A 119 7.88 -13.29 23.61
C LYS A 119 8.49 -13.13 25.00
N ASN A 120 8.19 -12.01 25.66
CA ASN A 120 8.63 -11.70 27.02
C ASN A 120 7.76 -12.35 28.11
N LYS A 121 6.83 -13.24 27.75
CA LYS A 121 5.91 -13.95 28.66
C LYS A 121 5.08 -13.02 29.56
N LYS A 122 4.77 -11.81 29.08
CA LYS A 122 3.94 -10.84 29.82
C LYS A 122 2.45 -11.16 29.73
N HIS A 123 2.04 -11.95 28.76
CA HIS A 123 0.69 -12.50 28.64
C HIS A 123 0.72 -13.88 27.96
N ASN A 124 -0.38 -14.62 28.11
CA ASN A 124 -0.58 -15.94 27.49
C ASN A 124 -1.67 -15.94 26.42
N GLU A 125 -2.14 -14.75 25.99
CA GLU A 125 -3.14 -14.63 24.91
C GLU A 125 -2.70 -15.34 23.62
N ASP A 126 -3.61 -16.11 23.02
CA ASP A 126 -3.35 -16.89 21.81
C ASP A 126 -3.47 -16.07 20.52
N PHE A 127 -4.43 -15.15 20.49
CA PHE A 127 -4.71 -14.24 19.39
C PHE A 127 -5.06 -12.86 19.93
N LEU A 128 -4.75 -11.82 19.16
CA LEU A 128 -4.89 -10.43 19.57
C LEU A 128 -6.35 -9.98 19.43
N THR A 129 -7.01 -9.69 20.55
CA THR A 129 -8.45 -9.31 20.60
C THR A 129 -8.71 -7.90 21.13
N ARG A 130 -7.66 -7.16 21.45
CA ARG A 130 -7.71 -5.82 22.06
C ARG A 130 -7.31 -4.72 21.07
N GLY A 131 -7.67 -3.48 21.38
CA GLY A 131 -7.38 -2.34 20.51
C GLY A 131 -8.15 -2.39 19.19
N LEU A 132 -7.50 -2.01 18.08
CA LEU A 132 -8.12 -2.03 16.75
C LEU A 132 -8.45 -3.46 16.29
N TRP A 133 -7.67 -4.44 16.74
CA TRP A 133 -7.85 -5.86 16.45
C TRP A 133 -9.07 -6.48 17.16
N GLY A 134 -9.62 -5.81 18.18
CA GLY A 134 -10.92 -6.13 18.76
C GLY A 134 -12.12 -5.52 18.02
N LYS A 135 -11.86 -4.51 17.18
CA LYS A 135 -12.86 -3.82 16.38
C LYS A 135 -13.01 -4.40 14.98
N SER A 136 -11.91 -4.87 14.39
CA SER A 136 -11.86 -5.59 13.12
C SER A 136 -10.79 -6.66 13.20
N ARG A 137 -10.94 -7.78 12.50
CA ARG A 137 -9.92 -8.84 12.45
C ARG A 137 -8.70 -8.46 11.63
N HIS A 138 -8.85 -7.53 10.68
CA HIS A 138 -7.76 -7.04 9.84
C HIS A 138 -7.79 -5.51 9.74
N PRO A 139 -7.56 -4.79 10.85
CA PRO A 139 -7.65 -3.34 10.89
C PRO A 139 -6.56 -2.68 10.04
N ASN A 140 -5.36 -3.27 9.97
CA ASN A 140 -4.27 -2.78 9.13
C ASN A 140 -4.67 -2.75 7.64
N TYR A 141 -5.34 -3.80 7.15
CA TYR A 141 -5.83 -3.86 5.76
C TYR A 141 -6.93 -2.84 5.47
N PHE A 142 -7.75 -2.49 6.45
CA PHE A 142 -8.70 -1.38 6.32
C PHE A 142 -7.96 -0.05 6.14
N GLY A 143 -6.91 0.19 6.93
CA GLY A 143 -6.04 1.35 6.77
C GLY A 143 -5.41 1.43 5.37
N GLU A 144 -4.84 0.32 4.90
CA GLU A 144 -4.22 0.21 3.57
C GLU A 144 -5.24 0.49 2.45
N SER A 145 -6.42 -0.14 2.46
CA SER A 145 -7.45 0.16 1.45
C SER A 145 -7.90 1.63 1.49
N THR A 146 -8.02 2.20 2.69
CA THR A 146 -8.44 3.60 2.90
C THR A 146 -7.41 4.58 2.34
N LEU A 147 -6.11 4.35 2.56
CA LEU A 147 -5.08 5.27 2.05
C LEU A 147 -4.97 5.23 0.53
N TRP A 148 -5.09 4.05 -0.10
CA TRP A 148 -5.12 3.95 -1.56
C TRP A 148 -6.37 4.59 -2.15
N THR A 149 -7.49 4.52 -1.45
CA THR A 149 -8.72 5.25 -1.80
C THR A 149 -8.50 6.76 -1.71
N GLY A 150 -7.75 7.23 -0.71
CA GLY A 150 -7.36 8.64 -0.59
C GLY A 150 -6.54 9.14 -1.77
N ILE A 151 -5.50 8.41 -2.16
CA ILE A 151 -4.66 8.72 -3.33
C ILE A 151 -5.51 8.77 -4.61
N ALA A 152 -6.35 7.76 -4.81
CA ALA A 152 -7.26 7.72 -5.95
C ALA A 152 -8.24 8.90 -5.97
N THR A 153 -8.73 9.34 -4.80
CA THR A 153 -9.66 10.47 -4.67
C THR A 153 -9.02 11.79 -5.11
N VAL A 154 -7.78 12.06 -4.69
CA VAL A 154 -7.03 13.24 -5.13
C VAL A 154 -6.84 13.23 -6.66
N ALA A 155 -6.30 12.12 -7.18
CA ALA A 155 -6.04 11.98 -8.60
C ALA A 155 -7.33 12.10 -9.44
N ALA A 156 -8.38 11.37 -9.06
CA ALA A 156 -9.68 11.42 -9.71
C ALA A 156 -10.24 12.85 -9.76
N GLY A 157 -10.14 13.59 -8.65
CA GLY A 157 -10.58 14.98 -8.55
C GLY A 157 -10.00 15.89 -9.62
N VAL A 158 -8.71 15.72 -9.95
CA VAL A 158 -8.05 16.44 -11.03
C VAL A 158 -8.40 15.87 -12.39
N LEU A 159 -8.31 14.54 -12.56
CA LEU A 159 -8.42 13.87 -13.85
C LEU A 159 -9.80 14.03 -14.50
N VAL A 160 -10.87 14.22 -13.73
CA VAL A 160 -12.24 14.44 -14.27
C VAL A 160 -12.53 15.87 -14.69
N THR A 161 -11.69 16.83 -14.31
CA THR A 161 -11.88 18.24 -14.69
C THR A 161 -11.61 18.45 -16.17
N ASN A 162 -12.12 19.55 -16.74
CA ASN A 162 -11.77 19.94 -18.11
C ASN A 162 -10.25 20.09 -18.30
N VAL A 163 -9.56 20.58 -17.25
CA VAL A 163 -8.11 20.76 -17.24
C VAL A 163 -7.39 19.41 -17.29
N GLY A 164 -7.76 18.47 -16.43
CA GLY A 164 -7.19 17.13 -16.40
C GLY A 164 -7.47 16.36 -17.70
N GLN A 165 -8.70 16.47 -18.23
CA GLN A 165 -9.08 15.83 -19.49
C GLN A 165 -8.29 16.40 -20.69
N ALA A 166 -8.20 17.73 -20.80
CA ALA A 166 -7.41 18.38 -21.85
C ALA A 166 -5.92 18.03 -21.73
N GLY A 167 -5.38 17.98 -20.51
CA GLY A 167 -3.99 17.60 -20.26
C GLY A 167 -3.67 16.15 -20.61
N MET A 168 -4.65 15.25 -20.51
CA MET A 168 -4.55 13.87 -21.01
C MET A 168 -4.85 13.74 -22.52
N GLY A 169 -5.17 14.84 -23.22
CA GLY A 169 -5.51 14.84 -24.64
C GLY A 169 -6.94 14.39 -24.97
N PHE A 170 -7.85 14.37 -23.99
CA PHE A 170 -9.25 14.01 -24.18
C PHE A 170 -10.16 15.23 -24.35
N SER A 171 -11.28 15.04 -25.04
CA SER A 171 -12.29 16.09 -25.28
C SER A 171 -13.12 16.47 -24.05
N GLY A 172 -12.95 15.77 -22.92
CA GLY A 172 -13.74 15.98 -21.70
C GLY A 172 -15.16 15.43 -21.76
N SER A 173 -15.45 14.54 -22.73
CA SER A 173 -16.74 13.85 -22.83
C SER A 173 -17.06 13.05 -21.55
N LEU A 174 -18.35 12.76 -21.33
CA LEU A 174 -18.78 11.95 -20.18
C LEU A 174 -18.05 10.60 -20.14
N GLY A 175 -17.88 9.93 -21.29
CA GLY A 175 -17.16 8.67 -21.39
C GLY A 175 -15.69 8.79 -20.96
N ALA A 176 -15.00 9.86 -21.36
CA ALA A 176 -13.61 10.09 -20.97
C ALA A 176 -13.45 10.38 -19.47
N ARG A 177 -14.41 11.11 -18.87
CA ARG A 177 -14.44 11.36 -17.42
C ARG A 177 -14.72 10.09 -16.62
N LEU A 178 -15.68 9.27 -17.07
CA LEU A 178 -15.95 7.97 -16.46
C LEU A 178 -14.76 7.01 -16.59
N GLY A 179 -14.07 7.04 -17.74
CA GLY A 179 -12.82 6.31 -17.93
C GLY A 179 -11.72 6.74 -16.97
N ALA A 180 -11.55 8.05 -16.75
CA ALA A 180 -10.61 8.58 -15.78
C ALA A 180 -10.93 8.18 -14.33
N LEU A 181 -12.22 8.20 -13.95
CA LEU A 181 -12.66 7.69 -12.65
C LEU A 181 -12.37 6.20 -12.48
N ALA A 182 -12.70 5.39 -13.49
CA ALA A 182 -12.45 3.95 -13.46
C ALA A 182 -10.95 3.66 -13.32
N MET A 183 -10.11 4.37 -14.09
CA MET A 183 -8.65 4.25 -14.02
C MET A 183 -8.11 4.62 -12.64
N ALA A 184 -8.56 5.73 -12.04
CA ALA A 184 -8.14 6.10 -10.69
C ALA A 184 -8.58 5.04 -9.65
N GLY A 185 -9.77 4.47 -9.84
CA GLY A 185 -10.32 3.40 -9.00
C GLY A 185 -9.61 2.05 -9.10
N ILE A 186 -8.81 1.81 -10.15
CA ILE A 186 -8.04 0.55 -10.30
C ILE A 186 -7.14 0.31 -9.10
N SER A 187 -6.48 1.34 -8.58
CA SER A 187 -5.53 1.22 -7.46
C SER A 187 -6.20 0.67 -6.18
N PRO A 188 -7.19 1.35 -5.57
CA PRO A 188 -7.84 0.83 -4.37
C PRO A 188 -8.60 -0.47 -4.62
N ALA A 189 -9.19 -0.67 -5.82
CA ALA A 189 -9.86 -1.92 -6.15
C ALA A 189 -8.88 -3.11 -6.22
N PHE A 190 -7.73 -2.92 -6.86
CA PHE A 190 -6.69 -3.93 -6.99
C PHE A 190 -6.08 -4.30 -5.63
N VAL A 191 -5.72 -3.30 -4.82
CA VAL A 191 -5.20 -3.55 -3.46
C VAL A 191 -6.24 -4.29 -2.62
N THR A 192 -7.49 -3.83 -2.61
CA THR A 192 -8.56 -4.50 -1.85
C THR A 192 -8.80 -5.93 -2.34
N PHE A 193 -8.74 -6.17 -3.65
CA PHE A 193 -8.81 -7.52 -4.22
C PHE A 193 -7.68 -8.43 -3.72
N LEU A 194 -6.44 -7.96 -3.75
CA LEU A 194 -5.29 -8.72 -3.26
C LEU A 194 -5.40 -9.05 -1.77
N LEU A 195 -5.85 -8.08 -0.98
CA LEU A 195 -6.08 -8.24 0.45
C LEU A 195 -7.21 -9.25 0.72
N PHE A 196 -8.29 -9.23 -0.05
CA PHE A 196 -9.47 -10.07 0.23
C PHE A 196 -9.36 -11.47 -0.36
N LYS A 197 -8.58 -11.65 -1.43
CA LYS A 197 -8.63 -12.87 -2.25
C LYS A 197 -7.29 -13.55 -2.48
N VAL A 198 -6.15 -12.86 -2.38
CA VAL A 198 -4.85 -13.42 -2.79
C VAL A 198 -3.91 -13.62 -1.60
N SER A 199 -3.42 -12.54 -0.99
CA SER A 199 -2.29 -12.59 -0.07
C SER A 199 -2.62 -12.17 1.37
N GLY A 200 -3.67 -11.38 1.56
CA GLY A 200 -3.97 -10.75 2.85
C GLY A 200 -4.76 -11.65 3.81
N ILE A 201 -6.08 -11.49 3.77
CA ILE A 201 -7.05 -12.09 4.69
C ILE A 201 -7.08 -13.62 4.56
N PRO A 202 -7.18 -14.23 3.37
CA PRO A 202 -7.36 -15.68 3.27
C PRO A 202 -6.19 -16.46 3.88
N LEU A 203 -4.95 -16.07 3.54
CA LEU A 203 -3.74 -16.74 4.04
C LEU A 203 -3.56 -16.56 5.56
N SER A 204 -4.01 -15.43 6.11
CA SER A 204 -3.96 -15.17 7.54
C SER A 204 -5.02 -15.98 8.27
N GLU A 205 -6.30 -15.89 7.85
CA GLU A 205 -7.39 -16.60 8.50
C GLU A 205 -7.25 -18.11 8.41
N GLU A 206 -6.78 -18.66 7.29
CA GLU A 206 -6.56 -20.11 7.15
C GLU A 206 -5.56 -20.63 8.20
N LYS A 207 -4.51 -19.87 8.51
CA LYS A 207 -3.53 -20.25 9.54
C LYS A 207 -4.15 -20.25 10.94
N TYR A 208 -4.97 -19.26 11.25
CA TYR A 208 -5.67 -19.19 12.54
C TYR A 208 -6.74 -20.27 12.65
N ASP A 209 -7.50 -20.51 11.58
CA ASP A 209 -8.55 -21.53 11.53
C ASP A 209 -7.94 -22.93 11.70
N LYS A 210 -6.80 -23.23 11.07
CA LYS A 210 -6.08 -24.49 11.26
C LYS A 210 -5.58 -24.70 12.70
N ARG A 211 -5.28 -23.63 13.43
CA ARG A 211 -4.72 -23.71 14.78
C ARG A 211 -5.77 -23.66 15.89
N TYR A 212 -6.82 -22.87 15.69
CA TYR A 212 -7.80 -22.52 16.72
C TYR A 212 -9.24 -22.81 16.32
N GLY A 213 -9.48 -23.34 15.11
CA GLY A 213 -10.81 -23.54 14.54
C GLY A 213 -11.76 -24.35 15.41
N ASP A 214 -11.26 -25.32 16.17
CA ASP A 214 -12.08 -26.16 17.06
C ASP A 214 -12.40 -25.51 18.42
N ARG A 215 -11.79 -24.36 18.73
CA ARG A 215 -12.00 -23.68 20.02
C ARG A 215 -13.21 -22.76 19.97
N LYS A 216 -14.08 -22.90 20.99
CA LYS A 216 -15.31 -22.11 21.12
C LYS A 216 -15.04 -20.60 21.26
N ASP A 217 -14.02 -20.21 22.02
CA ASP A 217 -13.65 -18.81 22.23
C ASP A 217 -13.18 -18.13 20.95
N TYR A 218 -12.39 -18.85 20.12
CA TYR A 218 -11.97 -18.37 18.80
C TYR A 218 -13.15 -18.21 17.84
N GLN A 219 -14.05 -19.20 17.78
CA GLN A 219 -15.25 -19.12 16.94
C GLN A 219 -16.16 -17.95 17.34
N GLU A 220 -16.36 -17.74 18.65
CA GLU A 220 -17.16 -16.63 19.18
C GLU A 220 -16.50 -15.28 18.85
N TRP A 221 -15.19 -15.14 19.07
CA TRP A 221 -14.46 -13.94 18.68
C TRP A 221 -14.56 -13.66 17.18
N LYS A 222 -14.39 -14.69 16.34
CA LYS A 222 -14.48 -14.56 14.88
C LYS A 222 -15.90 -14.16 14.45
N LYS A 223 -16.95 -14.67 15.10
CA LYS A 223 -18.34 -14.28 14.83
C LYS A 223 -18.64 -12.82 15.22
N ASN A 224 -18.13 -12.39 16.37
CA ASN A 224 -18.44 -11.08 16.93
C ASN A 224 -17.52 -9.95 16.44
N THR A 225 -16.41 -10.29 15.79
CA THR A 225 -15.43 -9.32 15.27
C THR A 225 -15.51 -9.29 13.75
N PRO A 226 -15.93 -8.16 13.14
CA PRO A 226 -16.05 -8.06 11.70
C PRO A 226 -14.69 -8.25 11.03
N MET A 227 -14.71 -8.80 9.82
CA MET A 227 -13.48 -9.14 9.09
C MET A 227 -12.66 -7.89 8.73
N PHE A 228 -13.31 -6.84 8.23
CA PHE A 228 -12.65 -5.71 7.59
C PHE A 228 -13.05 -4.36 8.17
N PHE A 229 -14.34 -3.99 8.08
CA PHE A 229 -14.83 -2.72 8.61
C PHE A 229 -14.83 -2.73 10.14
N PRO A 230 -14.09 -1.83 10.81
CA PRO A 230 -14.07 -1.75 12.27
C PRO A 230 -15.43 -1.37 12.85
N LYS A 231 -15.88 -2.08 13.88
CA LYS A 231 -17.05 -1.66 14.68
C LYS A 231 -16.64 -0.58 15.68
N PHE A 232 -17.47 0.45 15.83
CA PHE A 232 -17.33 1.53 16.81
C PHE A 232 -18.54 1.57 17.73
#